data_AF-A0A2M7T0Q4-F1
#
_entry.id   AF-A0A2M7T0Q4-F1
#
_cell.length_a   1.000
_cell.length_b   1.000
_cell.length_c   1.000
_cell.angle_alpha   90.00
_cell.angle_beta   90.00
_cell.angle_gamma   90.00
#
_symmetry.space_group_name_H-M   'P 1'
#
loop_
_entity.id
_entity.type
_entity.pdbx_description
1 polymer ?
#
loop_
_entity_poly.entity_id
_entity_poly.type
_entity_poly.pdbx_seq_one_letter_code
_entity_poly.pdbx_strand_id
1 'polypeptide(L)'
;MRQVFFGQTTDKRVASHGDETGMSARCVLLDGEETLSRMFWALFFGALFMFILGGAPRVLAADTDMPVLVEVFTNKNCPNCPANEKKLKEKAAEDSRLLVVFSHVDYWDKKARTPDPFSLAEATARQYDYSNTLGRRPGEVFTPQPILNGAFVAAPPLFMNWGPGLSQALGAPIMHKLKVSREAKGGVVVDIPEAVAGRDDLVLWVMGVEKATDSPTYHLRGLQEVEMAGENRLTLRAAMVPEGEHLIAVLQKIGPSAVVGLGQE
;
A
#
# COMPACT_ATOMS: atom_id res chain seq x y z
N MET A 1 69.11 -2.29 13.22
CA MET A 1 69.34 -2.17 14.68
C MET A 1 67.97 -1.97 15.34
N ARG A 2 67.60 -2.58 16.47
CA ARG A 2 68.37 -3.36 17.46
C ARG A 2 67.41 -4.39 18.10
N GLN A 3 67.83 -5.64 18.31
CA GLN A 3 67.14 -6.55 19.26
C GLN A 3 67.61 -6.25 20.70
N VAL A 4 66.89 -6.75 21.72
CA VAL A 4 67.34 -7.34 23.03
C VAL A 4 66.26 -7.19 24.13
N PHE A 5 66.16 -8.03 25.18
CA PHE A 5 66.09 -9.50 25.31
C PHE A 5 65.97 -9.86 26.81
N PHE A 6 65.35 -11.00 27.16
CA PHE A 6 65.33 -11.65 28.50
C PHE A 6 64.61 -10.91 29.65
N GLY A 7 64.21 -11.58 30.76
CA GLY A 7 64.40 -12.98 31.17
C GLY A 7 63.26 -13.51 32.09
N GLN A 8 63.11 -14.83 32.24
CA GLN A 8 63.55 -15.66 33.40
C GLN A 8 62.54 -15.62 34.60
N THR A 9 62.30 -16.65 35.43
CA THR A 9 63.04 -17.89 35.82
C THR A 9 62.09 -18.99 36.36
N THR A 10 62.54 -20.25 36.24
CA THR A 10 62.48 -21.45 37.13
C THR A 10 61.93 -21.31 38.59
N ASP A 11 61.51 -22.33 39.36
CA ASP A 11 61.93 -23.76 39.39
C ASP A 11 60.95 -24.76 40.09
N LYS A 12 61.16 -26.06 39.80
CA LYS A 12 60.74 -27.36 40.44
C LYS A 12 59.80 -27.43 41.69
N ARG A 13 58.94 -28.47 41.66
CA ARG A 13 59.03 -29.61 42.62
C ARG A 13 58.52 -30.94 42.02
N VAL A 14 58.85 -32.07 42.66
CA VAL A 14 58.92 -33.44 42.10
C VAL A 14 58.15 -34.45 42.96
N ALA A 15 57.90 -35.64 42.39
CA ALA A 15 57.44 -36.93 42.96
C ALA A 15 55.91 -37.17 42.88
N SER A 16 55.31 -38.23 42.30
CA SER A 16 55.69 -39.58 41.80
C SER A 16 55.07 -40.72 42.62
N HIS A 17 54.15 -41.47 42.02
CA HIS A 17 53.80 -42.85 42.36
C HIS A 17 53.20 -43.55 41.13
N GLY A 18 53.59 -44.81 40.90
CA GLY A 18 52.85 -45.76 40.05
C GLY A 18 51.68 -46.40 40.82
N ASP A 19 50.98 -47.41 40.30
CA ASP A 19 51.36 -48.22 39.13
C ASP A 19 50.16 -48.91 38.44
N GLU A 20 50.43 -49.40 37.22
CA GLU A 20 49.80 -50.49 36.45
C GLU A 20 48.27 -50.73 36.33
N THR A 21 47.90 -50.93 35.05
CA THR A 21 46.91 -51.86 34.42
C THR A 21 45.96 -51.11 33.47
N GLY A 22 45.75 -51.48 32.20
CA GLY A 22 46.35 -52.56 31.41
C GLY A 22 45.32 -53.19 30.47
N MET A 23 45.14 -52.68 29.24
CA MET A 23 44.43 -53.42 28.17
C MET A 23 44.84 -52.96 26.76
N SER A 24 45.22 -53.92 25.92
CA SER A 24 45.76 -53.67 24.57
C SER A 24 44.72 -53.11 23.60
N ALA A 25 45.16 -52.22 22.71
CA ALA A 25 44.43 -51.97 21.47
C ALA A 25 44.49 -53.21 20.55
N ARG A 26 43.34 -53.76 20.19
CA ARG A 26 43.21 -54.76 19.12
C ARG A 26 42.34 -54.20 18.01
N CYS A 27 42.94 -54.02 16.84
CA CYS A 27 42.24 -53.66 15.61
C CYS A 27 41.36 -54.85 15.20
N VAL A 28 40.05 -54.65 15.14
CA VAL A 28 39.11 -55.57 14.49
C VAL A 28 38.74 -54.94 13.17
N LEU A 29 39.20 -55.56 12.08
CA LEU A 29 38.82 -55.15 10.73
C LEU A 29 37.35 -55.51 10.49
N LEU A 30 36.72 -54.69 9.65
CA LEU A 30 35.31 -54.77 9.31
C LEU A 30 35.02 -55.97 8.40
N ASP A 31 34.07 -56.81 8.77
CA ASP A 31 33.22 -57.50 7.80
C ASP A 31 31.91 -56.72 7.69
N GLY A 32 31.63 -56.20 6.51
CA GLY A 32 30.44 -55.41 6.23
C GLY A 32 29.67 -55.99 5.06
N GLU A 33 28.39 -56.28 5.28
CA GLU A 33 27.38 -56.41 4.20
C GLU A 33 25.94 -56.25 4.75
N GLU A 34 25.64 -56.70 5.97
CA GLU A 34 24.26 -56.84 6.47
C GLU A 34 23.57 -55.57 7.01
N THR A 35 24.30 -54.51 7.37
CA THR A 35 23.73 -53.35 8.11
C THR A 35 23.09 -52.26 7.23
N LEU A 36 23.29 -52.28 5.91
CA LEU A 36 22.78 -51.21 5.02
C LEU A 36 21.27 -51.31 4.73
N SER A 37 20.68 -52.50 4.76
CA SER A 37 19.27 -52.70 4.38
C SER A 37 18.26 -52.10 5.39
N ARG A 38 18.61 -52.10 6.68
CA ARG A 38 17.68 -51.68 7.77
C ARG A 38 17.66 -50.18 8.05
N MET A 39 18.71 -49.43 7.71
CA MET A 39 18.77 -47.98 7.96
C MET A 39 18.06 -47.14 6.90
N PHE A 40 17.83 -47.67 5.69
CA PHE A 40 17.16 -46.94 4.60
C PHE A 40 15.64 -46.78 4.79
N TRP A 41 14.97 -47.66 5.54
CA TRP A 41 13.51 -47.59 5.72
C TRP A 41 13.05 -46.63 6.83
N ALA A 42 13.86 -46.39 7.86
CA ALA A 42 13.48 -45.55 8.99
C ALA A 42 13.49 -44.04 8.67
N LEU A 43 14.33 -43.60 7.74
CA LEU A 43 14.46 -42.17 7.37
C LEU A 43 13.47 -41.71 6.30
N PHE A 44 12.86 -42.63 5.55
CA PHE A 44 11.86 -42.28 4.53
C PHE A 44 10.45 -42.01 5.08
N PHE A 45 10.08 -42.61 6.22
CA PHE A 45 8.74 -42.41 6.82
C PHE A 45 8.65 -41.22 7.79
N GLY A 46 9.75 -40.80 8.40
CA GLY A 46 9.74 -39.67 9.36
C GLY A 46 9.54 -38.30 8.71
N ALA A 47 10.17 -38.07 7.54
CA ALA A 47 10.14 -36.75 6.87
C ALA A 47 8.77 -36.42 6.24
N LEU A 48 7.97 -37.43 5.88
CA LEU A 48 6.69 -37.24 5.20
C LEU A 48 5.56 -36.81 6.15
N PHE A 49 5.64 -37.14 7.44
CA PHE A 49 4.57 -36.86 8.40
C PHE A 49 4.57 -35.41 8.93
N MET A 50 5.74 -34.74 8.95
CA MET A 50 5.84 -33.36 9.45
C MET A 50 5.46 -32.30 8.40
N PHE A 51 5.30 -32.68 7.13
CA PHE A 51 4.91 -31.75 6.06
C PHE A 51 3.39 -31.55 5.92
N ILE A 52 2.57 -32.36 6.61
CA ILE A 52 1.10 -32.40 6.43
C ILE A 52 0.36 -31.38 7.31
N LEU A 53 1.00 -30.87 8.38
CA LEU A 53 0.42 -29.81 9.24
C LEU A 53 0.94 -28.39 8.94
N GLY A 54 1.81 -28.23 7.94
CA GLY A 54 2.24 -26.93 7.42
C GLY A 54 1.16 -26.29 6.56
N GLY A 55 0.10 -25.77 7.18
CA GLY A 55 -0.98 -25.08 6.47
C GLY A 55 -0.42 -23.95 5.61
N ALA A 56 -0.58 -24.07 4.28
CA ALA A 56 -0.10 -23.07 3.34
C ALA A 56 -0.67 -21.69 3.73
N PRO A 57 0.13 -20.60 3.65
CA PRO A 57 -0.37 -19.28 3.94
C PRO A 57 -1.54 -19.00 3.00
N ARG A 58 -2.73 -18.76 3.57
CA ARG A 58 -3.89 -18.31 2.82
C ARG A 58 -3.59 -16.91 2.30
N VAL A 59 -3.03 -16.83 1.10
CA VAL A 59 -3.11 -15.63 0.28
C VAL A 59 -4.59 -15.38 0.09
N LEU A 60 -5.12 -14.38 0.79
CA LEU A 60 -6.45 -13.84 0.50
C LEU A 60 -6.41 -13.43 -0.97
N ALA A 61 -7.26 -14.05 -1.79
CA ALA A 61 -7.44 -13.62 -3.16
C ALA A 61 -7.90 -12.16 -3.09
N ALA A 62 -7.12 -11.25 -3.67
CA ALA A 62 -7.57 -9.89 -3.90
C ALA A 62 -8.85 -9.98 -4.75
N ASP A 63 -9.86 -9.17 -4.43
CA ASP A 63 -11.00 -8.97 -5.33
C ASP A 63 -10.45 -8.24 -6.56
N THR A 64 -10.11 -8.98 -7.62
CA THR A 64 -9.31 -8.48 -8.77
C THR A 64 -10.04 -7.42 -9.61
N ASP A 65 -11.30 -7.15 -9.27
CA ASP A 65 -12.20 -6.24 -9.97
C ASP A 65 -12.22 -4.83 -9.34
N MET A 66 -11.43 -4.58 -8.28
CA MET A 66 -11.30 -3.24 -7.71
C MET A 66 -10.63 -2.28 -8.71
N PRO A 67 -11.27 -1.14 -9.06
CA PRO A 67 -10.70 -0.19 -10.01
C PRO A 67 -9.50 0.55 -9.42
N VAL A 68 -8.61 1.01 -10.31
CA VAL A 68 -7.57 1.97 -9.98
C VAL A 68 -8.24 3.34 -9.79
N LEU A 69 -8.16 3.88 -8.57
CA LEU A 69 -8.56 5.25 -8.29
C LEU A 69 -7.51 6.19 -8.89
N VAL A 70 -7.94 7.10 -9.77
CA VAL A 70 -7.11 8.13 -10.39
C VAL A 70 -7.63 9.50 -9.97
N GLU A 71 -7.01 10.08 -8.95
CA GLU A 71 -7.28 11.45 -8.54
C GLU A 71 -6.49 12.41 -9.43
N VAL A 72 -7.16 13.30 -10.15
CA VAL A 72 -6.53 14.19 -11.13
C VAL A 72 -6.69 15.63 -10.69
N PHE A 73 -5.62 16.20 -10.12
CA PHE A 73 -5.60 17.60 -9.73
C PHE A 73 -5.47 18.47 -10.98
N THR A 74 -6.46 19.34 -11.18
CA THR A 74 -6.70 20.07 -12.44
C THR A 74 -7.36 21.42 -12.17
N ASN A 75 -7.55 22.26 -13.20
CA ASN A 75 -8.41 23.45 -13.17
C ASN A 75 -8.60 23.94 -14.63
N LYS A 76 -9.79 24.41 -15.02
CA LYS A 76 -10.09 24.87 -16.40
C LYS A 76 -9.20 26.02 -16.88
N ASN A 77 -8.71 26.85 -15.95
CA ASN A 77 -7.86 28.02 -16.18
C ASN A 77 -6.36 27.65 -16.26
N CYS A 78 -5.98 26.40 -15.98
CA CYS A 78 -4.64 25.87 -16.24
C CYS A 78 -4.47 25.60 -17.75
N PRO A 79 -3.42 26.11 -18.42
CA PRO A 79 -3.32 26.11 -19.89
C PRO A 79 -3.44 24.74 -20.59
N ASN A 80 -2.90 23.68 -20.00
CA ASN A 80 -2.90 22.33 -20.58
C ASN A 80 -3.95 21.40 -19.96
N CYS A 81 -4.70 21.86 -18.95
CA CYS A 81 -5.55 21.00 -18.15
C CYS A 81 -6.80 20.50 -18.92
N PRO A 82 -7.63 21.37 -19.56
CA PRO A 82 -8.79 20.90 -20.33
C PRO A 82 -8.47 19.88 -21.43
N ALA A 83 -7.32 20.04 -22.09
CA ALA A 83 -6.85 19.09 -23.11
C ALA A 83 -6.40 17.74 -22.53
N ASN A 84 -5.97 17.70 -21.26
CA ASN A 84 -5.64 16.47 -20.55
C ASN A 84 -6.87 15.79 -19.97
N GLU A 85 -7.81 16.54 -19.40
CA GLU A 85 -9.10 16.02 -18.94
C GLU A 85 -9.82 15.27 -20.08
N LYS A 86 -9.90 15.87 -21.28
CA LYS A 86 -10.48 15.21 -22.46
C LYS A 86 -9.84 13.85 -22.77
N LYS A 87 -8.51 13.76 -22.75
CA LYS A 87 -7.78 12.50 -23.00
C LYS A 87 -8.01 11.46 -21.90
N LEU A 88 -8.13 11.90 -20.64
CA LEU A 88 -8.41 11.02 -19.50
C LEU A 88 -9.86 10.52 -19.52
N LYS A 89 -10.81 11.35 -19.95
CA LYS A 89 -12.20 10.96 -20.23
C LYS A 89 -12.30 9.90 -21.33
N GLU A 90 -11.62 10.13 -22.46
CA GLU A 90 -11.48 9.15 -23.55
C GLU A 90 -10.89 7.82 -23.02
N LYS A 91 -9.80 7.88 -22.24
CA LYS A 91 -9.17 6.69 -21.66
C LYS A 91 -10.05 5.92 -20.68
N ALA A 92 -10.80 6.62 -19.82
CA ALA A 92 -11.72 5.98 -18.87
C ALA A 92 -12.93 5.34 -19.56
N ALA A 93 -13.34 5.86 -20.72
CA ALA A 93 -14.35 5.20 -21.57
C ALA A 93 -13.83 3.92 -22.25
N GLU A 94 -12.52 3.81 -22.50
CA GLU A 94 -11.87 2.61 -23.06
C GLU A 94 -11.48 1.55 -22.02
N ASP A 95 -11.17 1.95 -20.78
CA ASP A 95 -10.64 1.08 -19.73
C ASP A 95 -11.46 1.21 -18.45
N SER A 96 -12.45 0.32 -18.29
CA SER A 96 -13.39 0.29 -17.16
C SER A 96 -12.74 0.04 -15.79
N ARG A 97 -11.44 -0.28 -15.75
CA ARG A 97 -10.67 -0.40 -14.50
C ARG A 97 -10.26 0.96 -13.94
N LEU A 98 -10.51 2.07 -14.64
CA LEU A 98 -10.12 3.41 -14.21
C LEU A 98 -11.31 4.14 -13.58
N LEU A 99 -11.22 4.42 -12.27
CA LEU A 99 -12.12 5.33 -11.57
C LEU A 99 -11.46 6.71 -11.51
N VAL A 100 -11.77 7.58 -12.48
CA VAL A 100 -11.16 8.91 -12.60
C VAL A 100 -12.02 9.96 -11.90
N VAL A 101 -11.41 10.69 -10.96
CA VAL A 101 -12.00 11.84 -10.25
C VAL A 101 -11.16 13.08 -10.53
N PHE A 102 -11.75 14.07 -11.18
CA PHE A 102 -11.15 15.39 -11.40
C PHE A 102 -11.33 16.25 -10.15
N SER A 103 -10.20 16.58 -9.50
CA SER A 103 -10.14 17.38 -8.28
C SER A 103 -9.69 18.79 -8.65
N HIS A 104 -10.63 19.71 -8.84
CA HIS A 104 -10.32 21.04 -9.35
C HIS A 104 -9.76 21.94 -8.24
N VAL A 105 -8.53 22.43 -8.41
CA VAL A 105 -7.81 23.22 -7.41
C VAL A 105 -8.10 24.72 -7.55
N ASP A 106 -8.09 25.47 -6.46
CA ASP A 106 -8.54 26.87 -6.37
C ASP A 106 -7.49 27.89 -6.84
N TYR A 107 -6.21 27.53 -6.85
CA TYR A 107 -5.14 28.53 -6.87
C TYR A 107 -4.92 29.18 -8.25
N TRP A 108 -5.44 28.56 -9.32
CA TRP A 108 -5.50 29.17 -10.64
C TRP A 108 -6.53 30.30 -10.72
N ASP A 109 -7.62 30.19 -9.97
CA ASP A 109 -8.76 31.12 -10.06
C ASP A 109 -8.41 32.49 -9.51
N LYS A 110 -7.47 32.55 -8.55
CA LYS A 110 -6.86 33.78 -8.01
C LYS A 110 -6.25 34.69 -9.09
N LYS A 111 -6.02 34.19 -10.31
CA LYS A 111 -5.49 34.93 -11.47
C LYS A 111 -6.39 34.82 -12.72
N ALA A 112 -7.51 34.11 -12.63
CA ALA A 112 -8.40 33.86 -13.76
C ALA A 112 -9.38 35.02 -13.99
N ARG A 113 -9.96 35.08 -15.20
CA ARG A 113 -11.10 35.98 -15.49
C ARG A 113 -12.42 35.46 -14.93
N THR A 114 -12.54 34.15 -14.76
CA THR A 114 -13.72 33.47 -14.22
C THR A 114 -13.27 32.25 -13.40
N PRO A 115 -13.81 32.02 -12.19
CA PRO A 115 -13.48 30.82 -11.42
C PRO A 115 -13.97 29.55 -12.11
N ASP A 116 -13.31 28.43 -11.85
CA ASP A 116 -13.74 27.09 -12.23
C ASP A 116 -14.96 26.68 -11.39
N PRO A 117 -16.11 26.32 -11.98
CA PRO A 117 -17.31 25.96 -11.22
C PRO A 117 -17.13 24.72 -10.33
N PHE A 118 -16.06 23.93 -10.53
CA PHE A 118 -15.73 22.77 -9.71
C PHE A 118 -14.59 23.03 -8.71
N SER A 119 -13.99 24.23 -8.68
CA SER A 119 -12.83 24.48 -7.80
C SER A 119 -13.17 24.33 -6.32
N LEU A 120 -12.30 23.63 -5.58
CA LEU A 120 -12.43 23.42 -4.14
C LEU A 120 -11.11 23.77 -3.41
N ALA A 121 -11.24 24.42 -2.26
CA ALA A 121 -10.10 24.67 -1.38
C ALA A 121 -9.58 23.36 -0.78
N GLU A 122 -10.48 22.41 -0.54
CA GLU A 122 -10.24 21.05 -0.06
C GLU A 122 -9.44 20.22 -1.07
N ALA A 123 -9.74 20.36 -2.37
CA ALA A 123 -8.94 19.75 -3.44
C ALA A 123 -7.51 20.31 -3.48
N THR A 124 -7.36 21.62 -3.22
CA THR A 124 -6.06 22.27 -3.12
C THR A 124 -5.28 21.75 -1.91
N ALA A 125 -5.91 21.71 -0.73
CA ALA A 125 -5.30 21.19 0.50
C ALA A 125 -4.81 19.74 0.30
N ARG A 126 -5.69 18.86 -0.20
CA ARG A 126 -5.36 17.47 -0.50
C ARG A 126 -4.18 17.32 -1.47
N GLN A 127 -4.05 18.21 -2.47
CA GLN A 127 -2.90 18.21 -3.36
C GLN A 127 -1.59 18.56 -2.62
N TYR A 128 -1.63 19.54 -1.71
CA TYR A 128 -0.48 19.91 -0.89
C TYR A 128 -0.10 18.79 0.10
N ASP A 129 -1.08 18.08 0.68
CA ASP A 129 -0.80 16.94 1.57
C ASP A 129 -0.12 15.77 0.83
N TYR A 130 -0.57 15.51 -0.41
CA TYR A 130 0.12 14.59 -1.32
C TYR A 130 1.53 15.08 -1.69
N SER A 131 1.73 16.38 -1.92
CA SER A 131 3.06 16.96 -2.19
C SER A 131 4.00 16.85 -1.00
N ASN A 132 3.50 17.05 0.22
CA ASN A 132 4.27 16.94 1.45
C ASN A 132 4.69 15.49 1.76
N THR A 133 3.87 14.51 1.34
CA THR A 133 4.12 13.08 1.59
C THR A 133 4.92 12.40 0.48
N LEU A 134 4.54 12.63 -0.79
CA LEU A 134 5.04 11.91 -1.97
C LEU A 134 5.93 12.78 -2.88
N GLY A 135 5.92 14.09 -2.68
CA GLY A 135 6.63 15.05 -3.53
C GLY A 135 8.14 14.99 -3.38
N ARG A 136 8.86 15.31 -4.45
CA ARG A 136 10.33 15.47 -4.42
C ARG A 136 10.78 16.68 -3.60
N ARG A 137 9.87 17.64 -3.40
CA ARG A 137 10.02 18.82 -2.55
C ARG A 137 8.66 19.09 -1.89
N PRO A 138 8.57 19.13 -0.56
CA PRO A 138 7.33 19.50 0.13
C PRO A 138 6.83 20.88 -0.33
N GLY A 139 5.51 21.02 -0.49
CA GLY A 139 4.87 22.23 -0.99
C GLY A 139 4.99 22.50 -2.50
N GLU A 140 5.67 21.67 -3.29
CA GLU A 140 5.71 21.82 -4.75
C GLU A 140 4.53 21.07 -5.39
N VAL A 141 3.54 21.81 -5.88
CA VAL A 141 2.34 21.30 -6.59
C VAL A 141 2.33 21.76 -8.06
N PHE A 142 1.70 20.99 -8.94
CA PHE A 142 1.57 21.31 -10.36
C PHE A 142 0.26 20.77 -10.95
N THR A 143 -0.15 21.27 -12.10
CA THR A 143 -1.36 20.78 -12.80
C THR A 143 -1.11 20.65 -14.31
N PRO A 144 -1.67 19.62 -14.98
CA PRO A 144 -2.43 18.52 -14.40
C PRO A 144 -1.51 17.53 -13.65
N GLN A 145 -1.96 17.02 -12.51
CA GLN A 145 -1.24 16.02 -11.71
C GLN A 145 -2.17 14.84 -11.39
N PRO A 146 -2.00 13.68 -12.05
CA PRO A 146 -2.69 12.46 -11.68
C PRO A 146 -1.95 11.73 -10.55
N ILE A 147 -2.71 11.22 -9.58
CA ILE A 147 -2.27 10.37 -8.49
C ILE A 147 -3.06 9.06 -8.52
N LEU A 148 -2.36 7.93 -8.67
CA LEU A 148 -2.97 6.61 -8.84
C LEU A 148 -2.85 5.79 -7.56
N ASN A 149 -3.98 5.26 -7.06
CA ASN A 149 -4.12 4.55 -5.78
C ASN A 149 -3.40 5.26 -4.61
N GLY A 150 -3.34 6.59 -4.64
CA GLY A 150 -2.61 7.41 -3.68
C GLY A 150 -1.09 7.19 -3.59
N ALA A 151 -0.48 6.41 -4.50
CA ALA A 151 0.92 5.99 -4.37
C ALA A 151 1.84 6.47 -5.50
N PHE A 152 1.31 6.73 -6.71
CA PHE A 152 2.12 7.13 -7.86
C PHE A 152 1.74 8.51 -8.38
N VAL A 153 2.73 9.42 -8.45
CA VAL A 153 2.62 10.75 -9.08
C VAL A 153 3.28 10.71 -10.46
N ALA A 154 2.53 10.99 -11.53
CA ALA A 154 3.13 11.12 -12.87
C ALA A 154 3.90 12.45 -12.98
N ALA A 155 5.24 12.40 -13.00
CA ALA A 155 6.08 13.60 -13.07
C ALA A 155 6.00 14.31 -14.45
N PRO A 156 6.07 15.65 -14.55
CA PRO A 156 6.09 16.33 -15.85
C PRO A 156 7.32 15.94 -16.71
N PRO A 157 7.21 15.91 -18.05
CA PRO A 157 6.02 16.12 -18.89
C PRO A 157 5.20 14.83 -19.10
N LEU A 158 5.31 13.82 -18.23
CA LEU A 158 4.73 12.48 -18.37
C LEU A 158 3.20 12.43 -18.13
N PHE A 159 2.50 13.56 -18.14
CA PHE A 159 1.03 13.59 -18.22
C PHE A 159 0.49 12.98 -19.54
N MET A 160 1.36 12.48 -20.42
CA MET A 160 1.00 11.64 -21.58
C MET A 160 1.58 10.21 -21.52
N ASN A 161 2.30 9.83 -20.45
CA ASN A 161 2.88 8.49 -20.28
C ASN A 161 2.47 7.88 -18.94
N TRP A 162 1.18 7.55 -18.82
CA TRP A 162 0.59 6.96 -17.62
C TRP A 162 0.93 5.47 -17.45
N GLY A 163 1.43 4.80 -18.50
CA GLY A 163 1.65 3.36 -18.55
C GLY A 163 2.45 2.80 -17.36
N PRO A 164 3.62 3.36 -16.99
CA PRO A 164 4.37 2.92 -15.82
C PRO A 164 3.61 3.09 -14.51
N GLY A 165 2.92 4.23 -14.34
CA GLY A 165 2.11 4.51 -13.14
C GLY A 165 0.92 3.58 -12.99
N LEU A 166 0.20 3.35 -14.08
CA LEU A 166 -0.91 2.39 -14.14
C LEU A 166 -0.41 0.96 -13.89
N SER A 167 0.70 0.56 -14.51
CA SER A 167 1.32 -0.75 -14.24
C SER A 167 1.73 -0.92 -12.78
N GLN A 168 2.22 0.14 -12.12
CA GLN A 168 2.57 0.12 -10.71
C GLN A 168 1.32 0.05 -9.82
N ALA A 169 0.27 0.82 -10.13
CA ALA A 169 -1.00 0.80 -9.40
C ALA A 169 -1.73 -0.55 -9.55
N LEU A 170 -1.66 -1.18 -10.72
CA LEU A 170 -2.17 -2.55 -10.95
C LEU A 170 -1.32 -3.62 -10.22
N GLY A 171 -0.03 -3.36 -10.00
CA GLY A 171 0.85 -4.22 -9.20
C GLY A 171 0.70 -4.06 -7.68
N ALA A 172 0.04 -2.98 -7.23
CA ALA A 172 -0.33 -2.71 -5.85
C ALA A 172 -1.82 -2.31 -5.78
N PRO A 173 -2.74 -3.26 -6.06
CA PRO A 173 -4.17 -2.98 -6.16
C PRO A 173 -4.79 -2.62 -4.80
N ILE A 174 -5.95 -1.98 -4.85
CA ILE A 174 -6.78 -1.73 -3.68
C ILE A 174 -7.33 -3.07 -3.20
N MET A 175 -7.10 -3.43 -1.93
CA MET A 175 -7.35 -4.77 -1.41
C MET A 175 -8.69 -4.92 -0.68
N HIS A 176 -9.29 -3.82 -0.22
CA HIS A 176 -10.44 -3.85 0.67
C HIS A 176 -11.66 -3.13 0.07
N LYS A 177 -12.69 -3.91 -0.25
CA LYS A 177 -13.98 -3.36 -0.68
C LYS A 177 -14.74 -2.80 0.52
N LEU A 178 -15.06 -1.52 0.49
CA LEU A 178 -15.94 -0.86 1.46
C LEU A 178 -17.38 -0.92 0.95
N LYS A 179 -18.37 -0.89 1.84
CA LYS A 179 -19.77 -0.69 1.45
C LYS A 179 -20.18 0.72 1.83
N VAL A 180 -20.74 1.47 0.88
CA VAL A 180 -21.29 2.81 1.10
C VAL A 180 -22.80 2.72 0.94
N SER A 181 -23.55 3.38 1.82
CA SER A 181 -25.01 3.44 1.71
C SER A 181 -25.56 4.73 2.32
N ARG A 182 -26.57 5.33 1.67
CA ARG A 182 -27.30 6.48 2.23
C ARG A 182 -28.42 6.02 3.16
N GLU A 183 -28.56 6.75 4.27
CA GLU A 183 -29.69 6.61 5.17
C GLU A 183 -30.87 7.48 4.73
N ALA A 184 -32.10 7.11 5.13
CA ALA A 184 -33.33 7.83 4.80
C ALA A 184 -33.36 9.31 5.28
N LYS A 185 -32.45 9.72 6.17
CA LYS A 185 -32.30 11.10 6.66
C LYS A 185 -31.14 11.87 6.00
N GLY A 186 -30.57 11.33 4.91
CA GLY A 186 -29.43 11.93 4.21
C GLY A 186 -28.07 11.70 4.89
N GLY A 187 -28.01 10.89 5.95
CA GLY A 187 -26.75 10.38 6.49
C GLY A 187 -26.11 9.34 5.56
N VAL A 188 -24.86 8.99 5.82
CA VAL A 188 -24.11 7.97 5.06
C VAL A 188 -23.48 6.99 6.04
N VAL A 189 -23.66 5.70 5.76
CA VAL A 189 -22.98 4.61 6.47
C VAL A 189 -21.90 4.03 5.57
N VAL A 190 -20.70 3.89 6.12
CA VAL A 190 -19.57 3.18 5.50
C VAL A 190 -19.22 1.96 6.36
N ASP A 191 -19.47 0.76 5.84
CA ASP A 191 -18.99 -0.48 6.45
C ASP A 191 -17.56 -0.77 5.95
N ILE A 192 -16.63 -0.85 6.89
CA ILE A 192 -15.21 -1.13 6.71
C ILE A 192 -14.92 -2.58 7.14
N PRO A 193 -14.16 -3.39 6.36
CA PRO A 193 -13.82 -4.75 6.77
C PRO A 193 -13.09 -4.80 8.13
N GLU A 194 -13.51 -5.70 9.02
CA GLU A 194 -12.95 -5.85 10.38
C GLU A 194 -11.43 -6.03 10.39
N ALA A 195 -10.86 -6.64 9.35
CA ALA A 195 -9.42 -6.82 9.16
C ALA A 195 -8.61 -5.50 9.09
N VAL A 196 -9.26 -4.36 8.86
CA VAL A 196 -8.62 -3.03 8.75
C VAL A 196 -9.29 -1.94 9.59
N ALA A 197 -10.46 -2.18 10.19
CA ALA A 197 -11.20 -1.20 10.99
C ALA A 197 -10.44 -0.68 12.23
N GLY A 198 -9.63 -1.53 12.86
CA GLY A 198 -8.85 -1.19 14.06
C GLY A 198 -7.46 -0.59 13.80
N ARG A 199 -7.18 -0.12 12.57
CA ARG A 199 -5.86 0.38 12.17
C ARG A 199 -5.71 1.86 12.43
N ASP A 200 -4.68 2.23 13.18
CA ASP A 200 -4.29 3.61 13.51
C ASP A 200 -3.45 4.29 12.42
N ASP A 201 -2.91 3.54 11.46
CA ASP A 201 -2.21 4.08 10.27
C ASP A 201 -3.16 4.39 9.10
N LEU A 202 -4.48 4.23 9.27
CA LEU A 202 -5.50 4.44 8.25
C LEU A 202 -6.47 5.58 8.62
N VAL A 203 -6.96 6.25 7.58
CA VAL A 203 -8.01 7.27 7.65
C VAL A 203 -9.04 7.02 6.56
N LEU A 204 -10.32 7.28 6.85
CA LEU A 204 -11.38 7.23 5.85
C LEU A 204 -11.59 8.62 5.24
N TRP A 205 -11.58 8.70 3.93
CA TRP A 205 -12.10 9.84 3.18
C TRP A 205 -13.45 9.50 2.57
N VAL A 206 -14.39 10.43 2.63
CA VAL A 206 -15.61 10.40 1.84
C VAL A 206 -15.55 11.54 0.84
N MET A 207 -15.65 11.19 -0.45
CA MET A 207 -15.69 12.11 -1.57
C MET A 207 -17.14 12.18 -2.07
N GLY A 208 -17.69 13.39 -2.11
CA GLY A 208 -18.92 13.67 -2.84
C GLY A 208 -18.58 14.09 -4.26
N VAL A 209 -19.21 13.46 -5.25
CA VAL A 209 -18.83 13.61 -6.65
C VAL A 209 -20.05 13.79 -7.57
N GLU A 210 -19.85 14.54 -8.66
CA GLU A 210 -20.81 14.77 -9.75
C GLU A 210 -20.31 14.05 -11.00
N LYS A 211 -21.20 13.41 -11.77
CA LYS A 211 -20.77 12.65 -12.94
C LYS A 211 -20.52 13.57 -14.13
N ALA A 212 -19.38 13.40 -14.81
CA ALA A 212 -19.10 14.13 -16.04
C ALA A 212 -20.10 13.75 -17.16
N THR A 213 -20.66 14.75 -17.83
CA THR A 213 -21.77 14.59 -18.80
C THR A 213 -21.47 13.67 -19.99
N ASP A 214 -20.18 13.52 -20.34
CA ASP A 214 -19.69 12.94 -21.59
C ASP A 214 -18.80 11.69 -21.40
N SER A 215 -18.70 11.15 -20.18
CA SER A 215 -17.70 10.12 -19.84
C SER A 215 -18.05 9.37 -18.54
N PRO A 216 -17.40 8.22 -18.24
CA PRO A 216 -17.55 7.53 -16.95
C PRO A 216 -16.71 8.15 -15.82
N THR A 217 -16.24 9.39 -15.98
CA THR A 217 -15.43 10.11 -14.99
C THR A 217 -16.29 10.99 -14.09
N TYR A 218 -15.69 11.47 -13.01
CA TYR A 218 -16.36 12.31 -12.02
C TYR A 218 -15.63 13.63 -11.79
N HIS A 219 -16.36 14.67 -11.37
CA HIS A 219 -15.81 15.89 -10.79
C HIS A 219 -16.01 15.84 -9.27
N LEU A 220 -14.98 16.16 -8.49
CA LEU A 220 -15.09 16.29 -7.04
C LEU A 220 -15.97 17.50 -6.69
N ARG A 221 -16.93 17.31 -5.79
CA ARG A 221 -17.89 18.33 -5.32
C ARG A 221 -17.76 18.63 -3.83
N GLY A 222 -17.28 17.68 -3.05
CA GLY A 222 -16.88 17.89 -1.66
C GLY A 222 -16.00 16.75 -1.16
N LEU A 223 -15.28 17.01 -0.07
CA LEU A 223 -14.36 16.05 0.53
C LEU A 223 -14.43 16.15 2.06
N GLN A 224 -14.63 15.02 2.72
CA GLN A 224 -14.66 14.93 4.18
C GLN A 224 -13.67 13.86 4.65
N GLU A 225 -12.77 14.23 5.57
CA GLU A 225 -11.97 13.28 6.35
C GLU A 225 -12.81 12.75 7.52
N VAL A 226 -12.71 11.46 7.81
CA VAL A 226 -13.48 10.79 8.86
C VAL A 226 -12.52 9.95 9.70
N GLU A 227 -12.39 10.31 10.97
CA GLU A 227 -11.67 9.52 11.97
C GLU A 227 -12.39 8.18 12.18
N MET A 228 -11.64 7.08 12.09
CA MET A 228 -12.21 5.74 12.22
C MET A 228 -12.45 5.32 13.68
N ALA A 229 -11.69 5.87 14.64
CA ALA A 229 -11.77 5.56 16.08
C ALA A 229 -11.80 4.05 16.45
N GLY A 230 -11.34 3.16 15.56
CA GLY A 230 -11.40 1.71 15.70
C GLY A 230 -12.74 1.07 15.33
N GLU A 231 -13.72 1.83 14.85
CA GLU A 231 -15.04 1.35 14.44
C GLU A 231 -15.01 0.75 13.02
N ASN A 232 -15.78 -0.33 12.82
CA ASN A 232 -15.95 -0.98 11.51
C ASN A 232 -17.17 -0.50 10.73
N ARG A 233 -18.00 0.38 11.30
CA ARG A 233 -19.23 0.90 10.70
C ARG A 233 -19.41 2.37 11.06
N LEU A 234 -18.92 3.26 10.21
CA LEU A 234 -18.94 4.70 10.45
C LEU A 234 -20.24 5.31 9.91
N THR A 235 -20.84 6.21 10.70
CA THR A 235 -22.07 6.92 10.32
C THR A 235 -21.83 8.43 10.25
N LEU A 236 -21.75 8.97 9.04
CA LEU A 236 -21.71 10.40 8.80
C LEU A 236 -23.14 10.94 8.88
N ARG A 237 -23.37 11.90 9.78
CA ARG A 237 -24.61 12.69 9.81
C ARG A 237 -24.71 13.52 8.54
N ALA A 238 -25.93 13.78 8.04
CA ALA A 238 -26.16 14.51 6.79
C ALA A 238 -25.37 15.83 6.63
N ALA A 239 -25.19 16.59 7.72
CA ALA A 239 -24.42 17.85 7.71
C ALA A 239 -22.90 17.68 7.55
N MET A 240 -22.37 16.45 7.61
CA MET A 240 -20.97 16.09 7.38
C MET A 240 -20.79 15.28 6.09
N VAL A 241 -21.88 15.04 5.34
CA VAL A 241 -21.80 14.37 4.05
C VAL A 241 -21.38 15.41 3.00
N PRO A 242 -20.29 15.19 2.25
CA PRO A 242 -19.84 16.13 1.23
C PRO A 242 -20.89 16.29 0.11
N GLU A 243 -20.94 17.48 -0.49
CA GLU A 243 -21.77 17.74 -1.67
C GLU A 243 -21.42 16.77 -2.81
N GLY A 244 -22.42 16.26 -3.51
CA GLY A 244 -22.23 15.35 -4.65
C GLY A 244 -23.47 14.50 -4.97
N GLU A 245 -23.62 14.12 -6.23
CA GLU A 245 -24.66 13.21 -6.71
C GLU A 245 -24.40 11.77 -6.23
N HIS A 246 -23.14 11.37 -6.22
CA HIS A 246 -22.66 10.05 -5.80
C HIS A 246 -21.58 10.19 -4.72
N LEU A 247 -21.29 9.08 -4.03
CA LEU A 247 -20.28 9.03 -2.98
C LEU A 247 -19.22 7.96 -3.30
N ILE A 248 -17.96 8.33 -3.05
CA ILE A 248 -16.81 7.42 -3.11
C ILE A 248 -16.15 7.43 -1.73
N ALA A 249 -16.05 6.28 -1.09
CA ALA A 249 -15.35 6.10 0.17
C ALA A 249 -13.94 5.55 -0.10
N VAL A 250 -12.91 6.17 0.45
CA VAL A 250 -11.50 5.84 0.22
C VAL A 250 -10.81 5.61 1.56
N LEU A 251 -10.43 4.37 1.85
CA LEU A 251 -9.65 4.01 3.03
C LEU A 251 -8.16 4.08 2.66
N GLN A 252 -7.45 5.03 3.27
CA GLN A 252 -6.12 5.45 2.85
C GLN A 252 -5.14 5.48 4.04
N LYS A 253 -3.85 5.25 3.77
CA LYS A 253 -2.81 5.49 4.77
C LYS A 253 -2.64 6.98 5.08
N ILE A 254 -2.48 7.31 6.36
CA ILE A 254 -2.28 8.68 6.88
C ILE A 254 -1.02 9.32 6.28
N GLY A 255 -1.09 10.64 6.05
CA GLY A 255 -0.15 11.37 5.18
C GLY A 255 -0.34 10.85 3.76
N PRO A 256 -1.30 11.41 3.00
CA PRO A 256 -2.08 10.64 2.03
C PRO A 256 -1.16 9.90 1.07
N SER A 257 -1.16 8.58 1.23
CA SER A 257 -0.31 7.66 0.47
C SER A 257 -1.17 6.49 -0.01
N ALA A 258 -0.70 5.24 0.10
CA ALA A 258 -1.40 4.09 -0.50
C ALA A 258 -2.87 3.99 -0.07
N VAL A 259 -3.77 3.95 -1.06
CA VAL A 259 -5.18 3.61 -0.88
C VAL A 259 -5.27 2.10 -0.73
N VAL A 260 -5.82 1.64 0.39
CA VAL A 260 -5.93 0.22 0.73
C VAL A 260 -7.36 -0.30 0.62
N GLY A 261 -8.35 0.58 0.72
CA GLY A 261 -9.75 0.25 0.47
C GLY A 261 -10.52 1.31 -0.29
N LEU A 262 -11.57 0.88 -0.98
CA LEU A 262 -12.43 1.72 -1.82
C LEU A 262 -13.86 1.18 -1.80
N GLY A 263 -14.85 2.07 -1.80
CA GLY A 263 -16.26 1.76 -2.01
C GLY A 263 -16.93 2.87 -2.80
N GLN A 264 -18.00 2.53 -3.50
CA GLN A 264 -18.87 3.46 -4.21
C GLN A 264 -20.32 3.14 -3.80
N GLU A 265 -21.19 4.15 -3.87
CA GLU A 265 -22.65 4.01 -3.71
C GLU A 265 -23.31 3.22 -4.86
#